data_AF-A0A3C1KUE8-F1
#
_entry.id   AF-A0A3C1KUE8-F1
#
_cell.length_a   1.000
_cell.length_b   1.000
_cell.length_c   1.000
_cell.angle_alpha   90.00
_cell.angle_beta   90.00
_cell.angle_gamma   90.00
#
_symmetry.space_group_name_H-M   'P 1'
#
loop_
_entity.id
_entity.type
_entity.pdbx_description
1 polymer ?
#
loop_
_entity_poly.entity_id
_entity_poly.type
_entity_poly.pdbx_seq_one_letter_code
_entity_poly.pdbx_strand_id
1 'polypeptide(L)'
;NSYEAAFVSLKNVVITDIEALGTDGKPHGEMYIGANSGEKTLMVKADLKWPVTFYSYDKDAKKWSTSLTEGTKLKSIRGIMTYSFERWKLMPLSDDMLEFE
;
A
#
# COMPACT_ATOMS: atom_id res chain seq x y z
N ASN A 1 -5.71 -21.97 -2.34
CA ASN A 1 -4.38 -22.11 -2.95
C ASN A 1 -4.49 -22.05 -4.46
N SER A 2 -4.39 -20.84 -4.99
CA SER A 2 -3.97 -20.51 -6.36
C SER A 2 -3.38 -19.11 -6.23
N TYR A 3 -2.05 -19.00 -6.21
CA TYR A 3 -1.36 -17.72 -6.06
C TYR A 3 -0.33 -17.65 -7.18
N GLU A 4 -0.77 -17.26 -8.36
CA GLU A 4 0.17 -16.76 -9.33
C GLU A 4 0.65 -15.39 -8.83
N ALA A 5 1.96 -15.22 -8.88
CA ALA A 5 2.63 -14.03 -8.39
C ALA A 5 3.53 -13.48 -9.49
N ALA A 6 3.48 -12.17 -9.68
CA ALA A 6 4.33 -11.47 -10.63
C ALA A 6 4.97 -10.25 -9.96
N PHE A 7 6.24 -10.01 -10.23
CA PHE A 7 6.86 -8.73 -9.90
C PHE A 7 6.42 -7.70 -10.92
N VAL A 8 5.74 -6.64 -10.47
CA VAL A 8 5.14 -5.63 -11.35
C VAL A 8 5.59 -4.22 -11.00
N SER A 9 5.47 -3.32 -11.96
CA SER A 9 5.57 -1.87 -11.77
C SER A 9 4.30 -1.22 -12.29
N LEU A 10 3.54 -0.58 -11.38
CA LEU A 10 2.40 0.24 -11.72
C LEU A 10 2.86 1.70 -11.78
N LYS A 11 2.39 2.44 -12.78
CA LYS A 11 2.81 3.82 -13.04
C LYS A 11 1.61 4.77 -12.93
N ASN A 12 1.89 6.03 -12.60
CA ASN A 12 0.90 7.11 -12.53
C ASN A 12 -0.29 6.75 -11.64
N VAL A 13 -0.01 6.31 -10.41
CA VAL A 13 -1.03 5.86 -9.46
C VAL A 13 -1.29 6.91 -8.40
N VAL A 14 -2.51 6.91 -7.87
CA VAL A 14 -2.94 7.78 -6.78
C VAL A 14 -3.39 6.93 -5.62
N ILE A 15 -3.01 7.32 -4.41
CA ILE A 15 -3.57 6.75 -3.18
C ILE A 15 -5.01 7.22 -3.05
N THR A 16 -5.95 6.29 -3.13
CA THR A 16 -7.39 6.58 -3.10
C THR A 16 -7.99 6.43 -1.71
N ASP A 17 -7.32 5.68 -0.83
CA ASP A 17 -7.77 5.43 0.52
C ASP A 17 -6.60 4.94 1.37
N ILE A 18 -6.58 5.33 2.64
CA ILE A 18 -5.64 4.89 3.67
C ILE A 18 -6.45 4.14 4.75
N GLU A 19 -7.15 3.12 4.31
CA GLU A 19 -7.82 2.19 5.20
C GLU A 19 -7.46 0.77 4.81
N ALA A 20 -6.61 0.15 5.62
CA ALA A 20 -7.13 -1.07 6.20
C ALA A 20 -6.82 -1.07 7.68
N LEU A 21 -7.88 -0.90 8.46
CA LEU A 21 -7.83 -1.22 9.86
C LEU A 21 -7.75 -2.75 10.00
N GLY A 22 -6.84 -3.22 10.84
CA GLY A 22 -6.81 -4.61 11.23
C GLY A 22 -8.04 -4.97 12.03
N THR A 23 -8.17 -6.25 12.41
CA THR A 23 -9.24 -6.71 13.30
C THR A 23 -9.25 -6.03 14.66
N ASP A 24 -8.17 -5.31 15.00
CA ASP A 24 -8.00 -4.51 16.20
C ASP A 24 -8.39 -3.02 16.03
N GLY A 25 -8.93 -2.65 14.87
CA GLY A 25 -9.35 -1.28 14.57
C GLY A 25 -8.19 -0.30 14.36
N LYS A 26 -6.96 -0.80 14.16
CA LYS A 26 -5.75 0.03 13.98
C LYS A 26 -5.22 -0.07 12.56
N PRO A 27 -4.60 1.00 12.02
CA PRO A 27 -3.95 0.93 10.72
C PRO A 27 -2.73 0.01 10.75
N HIS A 28 -2.54 -0.82 9.73
CA HIS A 28 -1.40 -1.75 9.59
C HIS A 28 -0.49 -1.46 8.38
N GLY A 29 -0.54 -0.25 7.82
CA GLY A 29 0.24 0.03 6.59
C GLY A 29 -0.41 -0.57 5.35
N GLU A 30 -1.72 -0.47 5.25
CA GLU A 30 -2.49 -0.92 4.10
C GLU A 30 -3.16 0.30 3.47
N MET A 31 -3.13 0.37 2.14
CA MET A 31 -3.71 1.48 1.37
C MET A 31 -4.34 0.94 0.08
N TYR A 32 -5.23 1.72 -0.51
CA TYR A 32 -5.73 1.46 -1.86
C TYR A 32 -5.13 2.45 -2.85
N ILE A 33 -4.84 1.95 -4.06
CA ILE A 33 -4.39 2.76 -5.18
C ILE A 33 -5.33 2.60 -6.39
N GLY A 34 -5.37 3.65 -7.21
CA GLY A 34 -6.16 3.69 -8.45
C GLY A 34 -5.50 4.53 -9.54
N ALA A 35 -6.03 4.45 -10.76
CA ALA A 35 -5.45 5.04 -11.98
C ALA A 35 -5.75 6.54 -12.21
N ASN A 36 -6.00 7.32 -11.15
CA ASN A 36 -6.43 8.75 -11.14
C ASN A 36 -7.95 9.05 -11.06
N SER A 37 -8.82 8.11 -10.69
CA SER A 37 -10.29 8.36 -10.67
C SER A 37 -11.04 8.01 -9.37
N GLY A 38 -10.35 7.87 -8.23
CA GLY A 38 -11.02 7.60 -6.95
C GLY A 38 -11.65 6.21 -6.81
N GLU A 39 -11.54 5.35 -7.83
CA GLU A 39 -11.89 3.93 -7.70
C GLU A 39 -10.85 3.21 -6.83
N LYS A 40 -11.32 2.51 -5.79
CA LYS A 40 -10.51 1.60 -4.96
C LYS A 40 -10.19 0.34 -5.76
N THR A 41 -9.19 0.41 -6.64
CA THR A 41 -8.92 -0.66 -7.60
C THR A 41 -8.00 -1.74 -7.02
N LEU A 42 -6.99 -1.34 -6.24
CA LEU A 42 -5.95 -2.28 -5.82
C LEU A 42 -5.47 -2.07 -4.38
N MET A 43 -5.44 -3.15 -3.61
CA MET A 43 -4.91 -3.14 -2.25
C MET A 43 -3.38 -3.25 -2.26
N VAL A 44 -2.72 -2.30 -1.62
CA VAL A 44 -1.28 -2.34 -1.33
C VAL A 44 -1.12 -2.69 0.14
N LYS A 45 -0.38 -3.75 0.41
CA LYS A 45 -0.14 -4.24 1.76
C LYS A 45 1.35 -4.44 1.98
N ALA A 46 1.86 -3.83 3.03
CA ALA A 46 3.18 -4.15 3.55
C ALA A 46 3.27 -5.64 3.92
N ASP A 47 4.39 -6.29 3.59
CA ASP A 47 4.62 -7.64 4.08
C ASP A 47 4.70 -7.61 5.62
N LEU A 48 3.90 -8.48 6.27
CA LEU A 48 3.77 -8.56 7.73
C LEU A 48 5.05 -9.09 8.42
N LYS A 49 6.12 -9.35 7.64
CA LYS A 49 7.39 -9.91 8.07
C LYS A 49 8.58 -8.92 8.08
N TRP A 50 8.36 -7.59 8.02
CA TRP A 50 9.35 -6.47 8.04
C TRP A 50 9.92 -6.06 6.65
N PRO A 51 10.33 -4.80 6.34
CA PRO A 51 10.30 -3.52 7.07
C PRO A 51 9.45 -2.42 6.38
N VAL A 52 8.58 -2.74 5.42
CA VAL A 52 7.76 -1.71 4.75
C VAL A 52 6.73 -1.22 5.75
N THR A 53 6.93 -0.02 6.27
CA THR A 53 5.96 0.61 7.14
C THR A 53 5.63 1.94 6.51
N PHE A 54 4.47 2.01 5.86
CA PHE A 54 3.94 3.30 5.40
C PHE A 54 3.64 4.25 6.58
N TYR A 55 3.72 3.76 7.81
CA TYR A 55 3.56 4.53 9.03
C TYR A 55 4.82 4.50 9.89
N SER A 56 5.13 5.63 10.50
CA SER A 56 6.06 5.76 11.61
C SER A 56 5.31 5.91 12.93
N TYR A 57 5.85 5.34 14.01
CA TYR A 57 5.36 5.57 15.37
C TYR A 57 6.22 6.60 16.08
N ASP A 58 5.62 7.73 16.46
CA ASP A 58 6.21 8.70 17.37
C ASP A 58 6.00 8.21 18.81
N LYS A 59 7.10 7.85 19.48
CA LYS A 59 7.08 7.33 20.86
C LYS A 59 6.73 8.40 21.90
N ASP A 60 7.12 9.65 21.65
CA ASP A 60 6.92 10.76 22.58
C ASP A 60 5.47 11.24 22.51
N ALA A 61 4.94 11.37 21.30
CA ALA A 61 3.53 11.72 21.08
C ALA A 61 2.57 10.53 21.26
N LYS A 62 3.09 9.29 21.31
CA LYS A 62 2.32 8.03 21.29
C LYS A 62 1.32 7.97 20.14
N LYS A 63 1.75 8.42 18.96
CA LYS A 63 0.91 8.54 17.77
C LYS A 63 1.56 7.87 16.57
N TRP A 64 0.74 7.26 15.74
CA TRP A 64 1.13 6.82 14.41
C TRP A 64 0.94 7.97 13.42
N SER A 65 1.87 8.12 12.49
CA SER A 65 1.80 9.07 11.38
C SER A 65 2.25 8.40 10.09
N THR A 66 1.71 8.83 8.96
CA THR A 66 2.16 8.43 7.62
C THR A 66 2.41 9.70 6.80
N SER A 67 3.42 9.67 5.93
CA SER A 67 3.64 10.71 4.91
C SER A 67 2.71 10.55 3.70
N LEU A 68 2.03 9.41 3.60
CA LEU A 68 1.06 9.12 2.56
C LEU A 68 -0.30 9.67 2.99
N THR A 69 -0.96 10.43 2.13
CA THR A 69 -2.34 10.86 2.32
C THR A 69 -3.18 10.43 1.11
N GLU A 70 -4.51 10.39 1.26
CA GLU A 70 -5.37 10.33 0.09
C GLU A 70 -5.00 11.46 -0.88
N GLY A 71 -4.96 11.14 -2.17
CA GLY A 71 -4.51 12.07 -3.21
C GLY A 71 -3.00 12.15 -3.40
N THR A 72 -2.17 11.52 -2.56
CA THR A 72 -0.73 11.39 -2.84
C THR A 72 -0.54 10.68 -4.18
N LYS A 73 0.24 11.31 -5.06
CA LYS A 73 0.55 10.79 -6.39
C LYS A 73 1.91 10.13 -6.39
N LEU A 74 1.97 8.96 -7.01
CA LEU A 74 3.21 8.22 -7.23
C LEU A 74 3.43 8.10 -8.73
N LYS A 75 4.62 8.51 -9.17
CA LYS A 75 5.12 8.20 -10.51
C LYS A 75 5.15 6.70 -10.74
N SER A 76 5.60 5.92 -9.75
CA SER A 76 5.50 4.46 -9.79
C SER A 76 5.43 3.79 -8.42
N ILE A 77 4.80 2.61 -8.37
CA ILE A 77 4.90 1.68 -7.25
C ILE A 77 5.24 0.28 -7.78
N ARG A 78 6.18 -0.39 -7.11
CA ARG A 78 6.68 -1.71 -7.48
C ARG A 78 6.42 -2.72 -6.38
N GLY A 79 6.27 -3.99 -6.74
CA GLY A 79 6.09 -5.05 -5.75
C GLY A 79 5.65 -6.38 -6.35
N ILE A 80 5.44 -7.35 -5.48
CA ILE A 80 4.88 -8.64 -5.83
C ILE A 80 3.36 -8.52 -5.87
N MET A 81 2.78 -8.66 -7.06
CA MET A 81 1.34 -8.81 -7.25
C MET A 81 0.95 -10.25 -7.00
N THR A 82 0.02 -10.48 -6.08
CA THR A 82 -0.68 -11.77 -5.93
C THR A 82 -2.13 -11.59 -6.32
N TYR A 83 -2.70 -12.55 -7.04
CA TYR A 83 -4.12 -12.53 -7.40
C TYR A 83 -4.83 -13.83 -7.01
N SER A 84 -6.11 -13.72 -6.65
CA SER A 84 -7.00 -14.84 -6.37
C SER A 84 -8.47 -14.40 -6.41
N PHE A 85 -9.29 -15.09 -7.21
CA PHE A 85 -10.76 -14.89 -7.29
C PHE A 85 -11.18 -13.40 -7.22
N GLU A 86 -10.72 -12.61 -8.20
CA GLU A 86 -10.96 -11.15 -8.37
C GLU A 86 -10.24 -10.22 -7.39
N ARG A 87 -9.48 -10.75 -6.43
CA ARG A 87 -8.72 -9.94 -5.49
C ARG A 87 -7.28 -9.81 -5.95
N TRP A 88 -6.82 -8.58 -6.05
CA TRP A 88 -5.44 -8.22 -6.37
C TRP A 88 -4.79 -7.58 -5.16
N LYS A 89 -3.57 -8.00 -4.85
CA LYS A 89 -2.79 -7.42 -3.76
C LYS A 89 -1.37 -7.17 -4.25
N LEU A 90 -0.89 -5.94 -4.11
CA LEU A 90 0.50 -5.58 -4.35
C LEU A 90 1.25 -5.51 -3.02
N MET A 91 2.44 -6.12 -2.99
CA MET A 91 3.34 -6.10 -1.84
C MET A 91 4.68 -5.49 -2.23
N PRO A 92 4.90 -4.19 -1.95
CA PRO A 92 6.23 -3.59 -1.98
C PRO A 92 7.14 -4.30 -0.95
N LEU A 93 8.43 -4.41 -1.26
CA LEU A 93 9.43 -5.04 -0.38
C LEU A 93 10.23 -4.03 0.44
N SER A 94 10.24 -2.76 0.02
CA SER A 94 10.88 -1.63 0.71
C SER A 94 10.16 -0.32 0.33
N ASP A 95 10.36 0.74 1.12
CA ASP A 95 9.82 2.07 0.81
C ASP A 95 10.40 2.64 -0.50
N ASP A 96 11.62 2.25 -0.89
CA ASP A 96 12.26 2.62 -2.17
C ASP A 96 11.49 2.12 -3.42
N MET A 97 10.52 1.23 -3.22
CA MET A 97 9.65 0.78 -4.29
C MET A 97 8.53 1.76 -4.62
N LEU A 98 8.39 2.85 -3.84
CA LEU A 98 7.49 3.96 -4.09
C LEU A 98 8.29 5.14 -4.65
N GLU A 99 7.93 5.58 -5.85
CA GLU A 99 8.50 6.76 -6.50
C GLU A 99 7.44 7.85 -6.55
N PHE A 100 7.66 8.94 -5.80
CA PHE A 100 6.75 10.08 -5.72
C PHE A 100 6.87 10.99 -6.95
N GLU A 101 5.82 11.76 -7.24
CA GLU A 101 5.86 12.87 -8.22
C GLU A 101 6.64 14.09 -7.71
#